data_AF-A0A0D7AQZ7-F1
#
_entry.id   AF-A0A0D7AQZ7-F1
#
_cell.length_a   1.000
_cell.length_b   1.000
_cell.length_c   1.000
_cell.angle_alpha   90.00
_cell.angle_beta   90.00
_cell.angle_gamma   90.00
#
_symmetry.space_group_name_H-M   'P 1'
#
loop_
_entity.id
_entity.type
_entity.pdbx_description
1 polymer ?
#
loop_
_entity_poly.entity_id
_entity_poly.type
_entity_poly.pdbx_seq_one_letter_code
_entity_poly.pdbx_strand_id
1 'polypeptide(L)'
;PNSAGSHTRRRNSTPMALNPQTYSGATINASLVALYKSSVLSLTDQVNEFLIGAGASAGSLSVDWTSSNALFSVWIGINGIGNSYLFSSFSDRYFALINKFVSPGGRSFLFINVPLIDRSPLMLVQSSSSQALEKSVISGFNSKLASRVASLSSNYSDVQTFLWDSNTYFTETLGNPTA
;
A
#
# COMPACT_ATOMS: atom_id res chain seq x y z
N PRO A 1 7.33 -1.99 15.92
CA PRO A 1 6.87 -0.66 15.43
C PRO A 1 6.82 -0.65 13.90
N ASN A 2 5.65 -0.52 13.31
CA ASN A 2 5.49 -0.43 11.86
C ASN A 2 5.79 1.00 11.38
N SER A 3 6.31 1.11 10.15
CA SER A 3 6.71 2.38 9.52
C SER A 3 5.55 3.34 9.24
N ALA A 4 4.30 2.89 9.40
CA ALA A 4 3.11 3.73 9.32
C ALA A 4 2.99 4.74 10.49
N GLY A 5 3.59 4.44 11.66
CA GLY A 5 3.48 5.30 12.85
C GLY A 5 4.24 6.62 12.79
N SER A 6 5.19 6.81 11.87
CA SER A 6 6.05 8.00 11.82
C SER A 6 5.53 9.14 10.93
N HIS A 7 4.48 8.92 10.13
CA HIS A 7 4.05 9.87 9.08
C HIS A 7 2.89 10.82 9.49
N THR A 8 2.32 10.68 10.69
CA THR A 8 1.08 11.38 11.10
C THR A 8 1.29 12.68 11.88
N ARG A 9 2.53 13.12 12.13
CA ARG A 9 2.77 14.21 13.11
C ARG A 9 2.60 15.65 12.57
N ARG A 10 2.18 15.86 11.31
CA ARG A 10 2.17 17.22 10.72
C ARG A 10 0.98 17.55 9.80
N ARG A 11 -0.27 17.33 10.23
CA ARG A 11 -1.42 18.17 9.79
C ARG A 11 -2.46 18.30 10.92
N ASN A 12 -2.64 19.53 11.40
CA ASN A 12 -3.74 20.10 12.21
C ASN A 12 -4.52 19.20 13.23
N SER A 13 -4.27 19.50 14.51
CA SER A 13 -5.21 19.66 15.65
C SER A 13 -6.35 18.66 15.94
N THR A 14 -6.44 17.51 15.29
CA THR A 14 -7.35 16.42 15.69
C THR A 14 -6.56 15.12 15.84
N PRO A 15 -6.72 14.36 16.95
CA PRO A 15 -6.09 13.05 17.09
C PRO A 15 -6.56 12.12 15.96
N MET A 16 -5.68 11.84 15.00
CA MET A 16 -5.91 10.74 14.06
C MET A 16 -5.64 9.43 14.80
N ALA A 17 -6.68 8.66 15.11
CA ALA A 17 -6.52 7.30 15.59
C ALA A 17 -5.90 6.45 14.48
N LEU A 18 -4.65 6.02 14.67
CA LEU A 18 -4.02 5.04 13.80
C LEU A 18 -4.58 3.66 14.19
N ASN A 19 -5.29 3.00 13.28
CA ASN A 19 -5.68 1.60 13.44
C ASN A 19 -4.76 0.72 12.56
N PRO A 20 -3.57 0.33 13.03
CA PRO A 20 -2.61 -0.40 12.21
C PRO A 20 -3.04 -1.85 12.01
N GLN A 21 -3.80 -2.11 10.94
CA GLN A 21 -4.01 -3.45 10.40
C GLN A 21 -2.86 -3.76 9.42
N THR A 22 -1.66 -4.03 9.93
CA THR A 22 -0.49 -4.30 9.07
C THR A 22 0.21 -5.58 9.49
N TYR A 23 0.26 -6.58 8.61
CA TYR A 23 1.02 -7.80 8.81
C TYR A 23 2.34 -7.75 8.04
N SER A 24 3.47 -7.86 8.76
CA SER A 24 4.79 -7.99 8.14
C SER A 24 4.81 -9.25 7.27
N GLY A 25 5.29 -9.14 6.03
CA GLY A 25 5.28 -10.25 5.06
C GLY A 25 3.96 -10.49 4.32
N ALA A 26 2.95 -9.62 4.48
CA ALA A 26 1.71 -9.72 3.74
C ALA A 26 1.91 -9.56 2.21
N THR A 27 1.27 -10.46 1.46
CA THR A 27 1.07 -10.34 0.01
C THR A 27 -0.31 -9.77 -0.27
N ILE A 28 -0.62 -9.33 -1.49
CA ILE A 28 -1.96 -8.80 -1.81
C ILE A 28 -3.03 -9.88 -1.65
N ASN A 29 -2.71 -11.10 -2.08
CA ASN A 29 -3.62 -12.23 -2.06
C ASN A 29 -2.81 -13.52 -1.92
N ALA A 30 -3.14 -14.31 -0.90
CA ALA A 30 -2.44 -15.54 -0.57
C ALA A 30 -2.52 -16.61 -1.68
N SER A 31 -3.55 -16.55 -2.54
CA SER A 31 -3.72 -17.45 -3.68
C SER A 31 -2.88 -17.06 -4.90
N LEU A 32 -2.32 -15.84 -4.95
CA LEU A 32 -1.47 -15.37 -6.04
C LEU A 32 0.02 -15.41 -5.69
N VAL A 33 0.35 -15.05 -4.45
CA VAL A 33 1.68 -15.21 -3.91
C VAL A 33 1.54 -15.85 -2.55
N ALA A 34 2.08 -17.06 -2.42
CA ALA A 34 2.07 -17.80 -1.18
C ALA A 34 2.67 -16.94 -0.06
N LEU A 35 1.97 -16.88 1.05
CA LEU A 35 2.44 -16.21 2.25
C LEU A 35 3.62 -17.00 2.83
N TYR A 36 4.60 -16.30 3.38
CA TYR A 36 5.75 -16.96 4.00
C TYR A 36 5.39 -17.76 5.27
N LYS A 37 4.19 -17.52 5.84
CA LYS A 37 3.60 -18.27 6.95
C LYS A 37 2.07 -18.21 6.87
N SER A 38 1.39 -19.31 7.22
CA SER A 38 -0.08 -19.41 7.17
C SER A 38 -0.84 -18.45 8.10
N SER A 39 -0.16 -17.91 9.13
CA SER A 39 -0.74 -16.95 10.07
C SER A 39 -0.65 -15.49 9.60
N VAL A 40 -0.14 -15.23 8.39
CA VAL A 40 0.04 -13.88 7.83
C VAL A 40 -1.19 -13.55 6.99
N LEU A 41 -1.88 -12.46 7.30
CA LEU A 41 -3.04 -12.08 6.50
C LEU A 41 -2.62 -11.39 5.20
N SER A 42 -3.27 -11.73 4.09
CA SER A 42 -3.09 -10.98 2.85
C SER A 42 -3.77 -9.60 2.92
N LEU A 43 -3.49 -8.70 1.98
CA LEU A 43 -4.23 -7.43 1.89
C LEU A 43 -5.73 -7.68 1.74
N THR A 44 -6.09 -8.72 0.99
CA THR A 44 -7.51 -9.10 0.82
C THR A 44 -8.16 -9.39 2.16
N ASP A 45 -7.49 -10.15 3.02
CA ASP A 45 -8.00 -10.54 4.34
C ASP A 45 -8.06 -9.33 5.27
N GLN A 46 -6.98 -8.55 5.32
CA GLN A 46 -6.91 -7.32 6.14
C GLN A 46 -8.01 -6.31 5.77
N VAL A 47 -8.29 -6.12 4.48
CA VAL A 47 -9.37 -5.24 4.00
C VAL A 47 -10.74 -5.79 4.39
N ASN A 48 -10.98 -7.09 4.21
CA ASN A 48 -12.26 -7.69 4.58
C ASN A 48 -12.49 -7.64 6.10
N GLU A 49 -11.49 -7.98 6.91
CA GLU A 49 -11.58 -7.91 8.37
C GLU A 49 -11.80 -6.49 8.87
N PHE A 50 -11.10 -5.50 8.29
CA PHE A 50 -11.31 -4.10 8.65
C PHE A 50 -12.74 -3.66 8.34
N LEU A 51 -13.25 -3.94 7.14
CA LEU A 51 -14.59 -3.54 6.75
C LEU A 51 -15.67 -4.22 7.60
N ILE A 52 -15.49 -5.50 7.93
CA ILE A 52 -16.39 -6.21 8.87
C ILE A 52 -16.33 -5.56 10.26
N GLY A 53 -15.13 -5.35 10.82
CA GLY A 53 -14.96 -4.74 12.14
C GLY A 53 -15.46 -3.30 12.23
N ALA A 54 -15.42 -2.57 11.11
CA ALA A 54 -15.99 -1.23 11.00
C ALA A 54 -17.51 -1.21 10.84
N GLY A 55 -18.18 -2.36 10.70
CA GLY A 55 -19.62 -2.43 10.45
C GLY A 55 -20.02 -2.13 9.00
N ALA A 56 -19.04 -2.06 8.08
CA ALA A 56 -19.25 -1.91 6.63
C ALA A 56 -19.50 -3.27 5.95
N SER A 57 -20.45 -4.05 6.48
CA SER A 57 -20.90 -5.30 5.86
C SER A 57 -21.94 -5.02 4.77
N ALA A 58 -22.07 -5.94 3.80
CA ALA A 58 -23.05 -5.82 2.72
C ALA A 58 -24.46 -5.66 3.29
N GLY A 59 -25.01 -4.44 3.24
CA GLY A 59 -26.37 -4.10 3.71
C GLY A 59 -26.45 -3.17 4.92
N SER A 60 -25.34 -2.85 5.61
CA SER A 60 -25.31 -1.83 6.67
C SER A 60 -24.26 -0.78 6.32
N LEU A 61 -24.71 0.41 5.89
CA LEU A 61 -23.85 1.56 5.58
C LEU A 61 -23.56 2.43 6.83
N SER A 62 -23.53 1.83 8.02
CA SER A 62 -23.36 2.57 9.29
C SER A 62 -21.89 2.89 9.58
N VAL A 63 -21.22 3.56 8.64
CA VAL A 63 -19.84 4.01 8.81
C VAL A 63 -19.77 5.51 8.57
N ASP A 64 -19.33 6.23 9.59
CA ASP A 64 -19.31 7.70 9.58
C ASP A 64 -17.98 8.26 9.04
N TRP A 65 -17.24 7.50 8.22
CA TRP A 65 -16.03 8.05 7.60
C TRP A 65 -16.38 9.01 6.47
N THR A 66 -15.62 10.09 6.41
CA THR A 66 -15.67 11.14 5.41
C THR A 66 -14.24 11.53 5.06
N SER A 67 -14.04 12.31 4.00
CA SER A 67 -12.72 12.83 3.64
C SER A 67 -12.10 13.73 4.72
N SER A 68 -12.90 14.26 5.65
CA SER A 68 -12.44 15.15 6.72
C SER A 68 -12.09 14.44 8.03
N ASN A 69 -12.51 13.18 8.21
CA ASN A 69 -12.29 12.44 9.48
C ASN A 69 -11.57 11.08 9.31
N ALA A 70 -11.31 10.63 8.08
CA ALA A 70 -10.61 9.38 7.82
C ALA A 70 -9.61 9.50 6.67
N LEU A 71 -8.43 8.89 6.84
CA LEU A 71 -7.43 8.69 5.79
C LEU A 71 -7.05 7.21 5.73
N PHE A 72 -7.33 6.56 4.62
CA PHE A 72 -6.97 5.16 4.39
C PHE A 72 -5.57 5.08 3.78
N SER A 73 -4.60 4.58 4.53
CA SER A 73 -3.21 4.48 4.08
C SER A 73 -2.88 3.05 3.66
N VAL A 74 -2.33 2.87 2.46
CA VAL A 74 -1.97 1.57 1.91
C VAL A 74 -0.50 1.56 1.48
N TRP A 75 0.29 0.71 2.14
CA TRP A 75 1.69 0.47 1.80
C TRP A 75 1.94 -1.03 1.71
N ILE A 76 2.05 -1.54 0.48
CA ILE A 76 2.25 -2.95 0.19
C ILE A 76 3.10 -3.09 -1.08
N GLY A 77 3.58 -4.31 -1.34
CA GLY A 77 4.37 -4.64 -2.52
C GLY A 77 5.72 -5.22 -2.16
N ILE A 78 6.36 -4.69 -1.11
CA ILE A 78 7.72 -5.07 -0.66
C ILE A 78 7.89 -6.59 -0.51
N ASN A 79 6.95 -7.28 0.15
CA ASN A 79 7.11 -8.69 0.51
C ASN A 79 6.70 -9.69 -0.58
N GLY A 80 6.32 -9.23 -1.77
CA GLY A 80 5.87 -10.11 -2.85
C GLY A 80 6.34 -9.70 -4.23
N ILE A 81 7.15 -8.64 -4.37
CA ILE A 81 7.39 -7.97 -5.64
C ILE A 81 8.06 -8.89 -6.67
N GLY A 82 9.04 -9.70 -6.24
CA GLY A 82 9.77 -10.65 -7.10
C GLY A 82 8.90 -11.74 -7.72
N ASN A 83 7.75 -12.08 -7.12
CA ASN A 83 6.79 -13.05 -7.67
C ASN A 83 5.55 -12.39 -8.28
N SER A 84 5.16 -11.20 -7.82
CA SER A 84 3.88 -10.59 -8.18
C SER A 84 3.90 -9.68 -9.42
N TYR A 85 5.09 -9.23 -9.86
CA TYR A 85 5.22 -8.29 -10.98
C TYR A 85 4.80 -8.85 -12.35
N LEU A 86 4.86 -10.18 -12.50
CA LEU A 86 4.51 -10.92 -13.72
C LEU A 86 3.00 -10.98 -13.98
N PHE A 87 2.18 -10.66 -12.99
CA PHE A 87 0.74 -10.82 -13.11
C PHE A 87 0.05 -9.48 -13.40
N SER A 88 -0.55 -9.35 -14.57
CA SER A 88 -1.45 -8.22 -14.90
C SER A 88 -2.61 -8.10 -13.89
N SER A 89 -3.10 -9.24 -13.40
CA SER A 89 -4.14 -9.36 -12.36
C SER A 89 -3.77 -8.74 -11.01
N PHE A 90 -2.49 -8.42 -10.78
CA PHE A 90 -2.01 -7.72 -9.61
C PHE A 90 -2.65 -6.33 -9.46
N SER A 91 -2.68 -5.56 -10.55
CA SER A 91 -3.17 -4.18 -10.54
C SER A 91 -4.69 -4.12 -10.40
N ASP A 92 -5.39 -5.10 -10.95
CA ASP A 92 -6.86 -5.16 -10.92
C ASP A 92 -7.38 -5.54 -9.53
N ARG A 93 -6.73 -6.51 -8.88
CA ARG A 93 -7.11 -6.93 -7.52
C ARG A 93 -6.79 -5.88 -6.47
N TYR A 94 -5.64 -5.23 -6.56
CA TYR A 94 -5.32 -4.12 -5.67
C TYR A 94 -6.40 -3.03 -5.74
N PHE A 95 -6.79 -2.66 -6.95
CA PHE A 95 -7.80 -1.64 -7.16
C PHE A 95 -9.22 -2.08 -6.74
N ALA A 96 -9.56 -3.35 -6.98
CA ALA A 96 -10.81 -3.92 -6.47
C ALA A 96 -10.90 -3.85 -4.94
N LEU A 97 -9.78 -4.02 -4.23
CA LEU A 97 -9.73 -3.86 -2.77
C LEU A 97 -9.92 -2.40 -2.35
N ILE A 98 -9.33 -1.45 -3.07
CA ILE A 98 -9.57 -0.01 -2.80
C ILE A 98 -11.04 0.35 -3.02
N ASN A 99 -11.67 -0.14 -4.09
CA ASN A 99 -13.08 0.11 -4.36
C ASN A 99 -14.02 -0.39 -3.23
N LYS A 100 -13.61 -1.42 -2.47
CA LYS A 100 -14.37 -1.87 -1.29
C LYS A 100 -14.43 -0.84 -0.16
N PHE A 101 -13.50 0.12 -0.10
CA PHE A 101 -13.58 1.25 0.82
C PHE A 101 -14.39 2.40 0.23
N VAL A 102 -14.32 2.62 -1.08
CA VAL A 102 -15.08 3.69 -1.75
C VAL A 102 -16.59 3.46 -1.63
N SER A 103 -17.05 2.21 -1.86
CA SER A 103 -18.47 1.85 -1.79
C SER A 103 -19.16 2.25 -0.48
N PRO A 104 -18.60 1.97 0.71
CA PRO A 104 -19.18 2.39 1.98
C PRO A 104 -18.80 3.82 2.41
N GLY A 105 -18.19 4.66 1.57
CA GLY A 105 -17.98 6.08 1.90
C GLY A 105 -16.53 6.54 2.09
N GLY A 106 -15.53 5.67 1.86
CA GLY A 106 -14.13 6.08 1.93
C GLY A 106 -13.79 7.10 0.84
N ARG A 107 -13.21 8.25 1.22
CA ARG A 107 -12.95 9.37 0.31
C ARG A 107 -11.53 9.94 0.33
N SER A 108 -10.66 9.54 1.25
CA SER A 108 -9.29 10.04 1.31
C SER A 108 -8.31 8.88 1.45
N PHE A 109 -7.41 8.75 0.48
CA PHE A 109 -6.49 7.63 0.38
C PHE A 109 -5.04 8.09 0.24
N LEU A 110 -4.15 7.52 1.04
CA LEU A 110 -2.70 7.66 0.91
C LEU A 110 -2.10 6.34 0.40
N PHE A 111 -1.43 6.41 -0.72
CA PHE A 111 -0.68 5.30 -1.32
C PHE A 111 0.81 5.54 -1.12
N ILE A 112 1.54 4.48 -0.76
CA ILE A 112 2.99 4.52 -0.63
C ILE A 112 3.58 3.50 -1.59
N ASN A 113 4.45 3.96 -2.49
CA ASN A 113 5.11 3.09 -3.47
C ASN A 113 6.20 2.22 -2.81
N VAL A 114 6.79 1.29 -3.56
CA VAL A 114 7.83 0.41 -3.03
C VAL A 114 9.16 1.17 -2.94
N PRO A 115 9.82 1.21 -1.77
CA PRO A 115 11.12 1.86 -1.59
C PRO A 115 12.22 1.12 -2.36
N LEU A 116 13.43 1.67 -2.42
CA LEU A 116 14.56 1.07 -3.15
C LEU A 116 15.16 -0.19 -2.50
N ILE A 117 14.36 -1.24 -2.35
CA ILE A 117 14.81 -2.48 -1.70
C ILE A 117 15.91 -3.21 -2.49
N ASP A 118 16.13 -2.85 -3.77
CA ASP A 118 17.28 -3.27 -4.57
C ASP A 118 18.63 -2.81 -3.99
N ARG A 119 18.65 -1.77 -3.13
CA ARG A 119 19.84 -1.33 -2.38
C ARG A 119 19.87 -1.82 -0.92
N SER A 120 19.01 -2.76 -0.55
CA SER A 120 19.03 -3.34 0.80
C SER A 120 20.28 -4.21 1.02
N PRO A 121 20.78 -4.36 2.27
CA PRO A 121 21.91 -5.25 2.56
C PRO A 121 21.71 -6.69 2.04
N LEU A 122 20.48 -7.19 2.06
CA LEU A 122 20.14 -8.51 1.53
C LEU A 122 20.31 -8.61 0.00
N MET A 123 20.04 -7.53 -0.73
CA MET A 123 20.20 -7.46 -2.19
C MET A 123 21.64 -7.18 -2.60
N LEU A 124 22.41 -6.44 -1.80
CA LEU A 124 23.81 -6.12 -2.10
C LEU A 124 24.73 -7.35 -2.14
N VAL A 125 24.35 -8.44 -1.46
CA VAL A 125 25.08 -9.73 -1.51
C VAL A 125 24.66 -10.61 -2.69
N GLN A 126 23.63 -10.23 -3.44
CA GLN A 126 23.16 -10.97 -4.61
C GLN A 126 23.92 -10.57 -5.88
N SER A 127 23.80 -11.38 -6.94
CA SER A 127 24.39 -11.05 -8.23
C SER A 127 23.86 -9.73 -8.80
N SER A 128 24.67 -9.07 -9.63
CA SER A 128 24.28 -7.84 -10.33
C SER A 128 23.02 -8.00 -11.17
N SER A 129 22.83 -9.18 -11.77
CA SER A 129 21.60 -9.52 -12.51
C SER A 129 20.37 -9.55 -11.61
N SER A 130 20.47 -10.10 -10.40
CA SER A 130 19.36 -10.13 -9.43
C SER A 130 19.02 -8.73 -8.92
N GLN A 131 20.02 -7.90 -8.65
CA GLN A 131 19.81 -6.49 -8.27
C GLN A 131 19.13 -5.70 -9.39
N ALA A 132 19.58 -5.86 -10.64
CA ALA A 132 18.98 -5.20 -11.80
C ALA A 132 17.54 -5.66 -12.04
N LEU A 133 17.26 -6.96 -11.88
CA LEU A 133 15.92 -7.51 -11.99
C LEU A 133 15.00 -6.91 -10.91
N GLU A 134 15.42 -6.90 -9.65
CA GLU A 134 14.65 -6.33 -8.54
C GLU A 134 14.32 -4.85 -8.78
N LYS A 135 15.31 -4.06 -9.24
CA LYS A 135 15.11 -2.66 -9.60
C LYS A 135 14.07 -2.47 -10.71
N SER A 136 14.12 -3.29 -11.75
CA SER A 136 13.15 -3.28 -12.85
C SER A 136 11.74 -3.60 -12.36
N VAL A 137 11.64 -4.61 -11.50
CA VAL A 137 10.39 -5.04 -10.87
C VAL A 137 9.77 -3.92 -10.02
N ILE A 138 10.57 -3.26 -9.18
CA ILE A 138 10.14 -2.12 -8.36
C ILE A 138 9.62 -0.98 -9.24
N SER A 139 10.35 -0.64 -10.31
CA SER A 139 9.95 0.41 -11.25
C SER A 139 8.61 0.09 -11.93
N GLY A 140 8.44 -1.15 -12.40
CA GLY A 140 7.19 -1.60 -13.02
C GLY A 140 6.00 -1.57 -12.06
N PHE A 141 6.20 -1.99 -10.81
CA PHE A 141 5.17 -1.89 -9.77
C PHE A 141 4.78 -0.43 -9.51
N ASN A 142 5.77 0.42 -9.24
CA ASN A 142 5.54 1.82 -8.85
C ASN A 142 4.82 2.59 -9.97
N SER A 143 5.15 2.31 -11.23
CA SER A 143 4.48 2.88 -12.40
C SER A 143 3.01 2.45 -12.51
N LYS A 144 2.73 1.16 -12.28
CA LYS A 144 1.35 0.63 -12.26
C LYS A 144 0.53 1.21 -11.11
N LEU A 145 1.13 1.33 -9.92
CA LEU A 145 0.49 1.95 -8.76
C LEU A 145 0.11 3.41 -9.08
N ALA A 146 1.06 4.22 -9.56
CA ALA A 146 0.80 5.62 -9.94
C ALA A 146 -0.34 5.74 -10.96
N SER A 147 -0.35 4.88 -11.99
CA SER A 147 -1.41 4.85 -13.00
C SER A 147 -2.79 4.55 -12.39
N ARG A 148 -2.85 3.60 -11.46
CA ARG A 148 -4.09 3.23 -10.75
C ARG A 148 -4.56 4.33 -9.80
N VAL A 149 -3.66 4.97 -9.07
CA VAL A 149 -3.99 6.13 -8.21
C VAL A 149 -4.61 7.26 -9.02
N ALA A 150 -4.03 7.56 -10.19
CA ALA A 150 -4.62 8.53 -11.12
C ALA A 150 -6.01 8.10 -11.61
N SER A 151 -6.19 6.82 -11.97
CA SER A 151 -7.50 6.28 -12.39
C SER A 151 -8.56 6.35 -11.28
N LEU A 152 -8.20 6.18 -10.00
CA LEU A 152 -9.14 6.32 -8.89
C LEU A 152 -9.73 7.72 -8.82
N SER A 153 -8.86 8.72 -8.90
CA SER A 153 -9.25 10.13 -8.83
C SER A 153 -10.10 10.53 -10.04
N SER A 154 -9.84 9.94 -11.21
CA SER A 154 -10.65 10.18 -12.41
C SER A 154 -12.02 9.47 -12.36
N ASN A 155 -12.10 8.29 -11.76
CA ASN A 155 -13.33 7.50 -11.69
C ASN A 155 -14.28 7.95 -10.58
N TYR A 156 -13.77 8.61 -9.54
CA TYR A 156 -14.54 9.09 -8.40
C TYR A 156 -14.16 10.54 -8.08
N SER A 157 -14.98 11.49 -8.54
CA SER A 157 -14.72 12.93 -8.40
C SER A 157 -14.70 13.43 -6.96
N ASP A 158 -15.30 12.69 -6.03
CA ASP A 158 -15.35 12.99 -4.61
C ASP A 158 -14.24 12.29 -3.80
N VAL A 159 -13.37 11.50 -4.45
CA VAL A 159 -12.24 10.82 -3.83
C VAL A 159 -10.95 11.64 -4.01
N GLN A 160 -10.27 11.89 -2.88
CA GLN A 160 -8.93 12.46 -2.85
C GLN A 160 -7.88 11.35 -2.72
N THR A 161 -6.84 11.43 -3.53
CA THR A 161 -5.70 10.51 -3.45
C THR A 161 -4.39 11.26 -3.24
N PHE A 162 -3.49 10.61 -2.51
CA PHE A 162 -2.12 11.05 -2.31
C PHE A 162 -1.19 9.89 -2.63
N LEU A 163 -0.12 10.15 -3.37
CA LEU A 163 0.97 9.19 -3.59
C LEU A 163 2.23 9.73 -2.93
N TRP A 164 2.73 9.03 -1.91
CA TRP A 164 4.02 9.33 -1.32
C TRP A 164 5.10 8.45 -1.97
N ASP A 165 6.07 9.11 -2.59
CA ASP A 165 7.18 8.48 -3.29
C ASP A 165 8.30 8.11 -2.32
N SER A 166 8.12 6.98 -1.65
CA SER A 166 9.16 6.42 -0.77
C SER A 166 10.41 6.00 -1.55
N ASN A 167 10.27 5.60 -2.82
CA ASN A 167 11.40 5.19 -3.65
C ASN A 167 12.41 6.32 -3.83
N THR A 168 11.94 7.49 -4.27
CA THR A 168 12.78 8.68 -4.44
C THR A 168 13.29 9.17 -3.09
N TYR A 169 12.41 9.28 -2.09
CA TYR A 169 12.77 9.77 -0.76
C TYR A 169 13.94 8.99 -0.12
N PHE A 170 13.85 7.66 -0.12
CA PHE A 170 14.93 6.85 0.45
C PHE A 170 16.17 6.82 -0.44
N THR A 171 16.02 6.99 -1.76
CA THR A 171 17.17 7.07 -2.70
C THR A 171 18.02 8.30 -2.40
N GLU A 172 17.37 9.45 -2.22
CA GLU A 172 18.01 10.71 -1.84
C GLU A 172 18.65 10.61 -0.46
N THR A 173 17.92 10.08 0.52
CA THR A 173 18.44 9.88 1.89
C THR A 173 19.71 9.02 1.89
N LEU A 174 19.72 7.92 1.13
CA LEU A 174 20.90 7.04 1.03
C LEU A 174 22.00 7.62 0.13
N GLY A 175 21.68 8.58 -0.74
CA GLY A 175 22.65 9.30 -1.57
C GLY A 175 23.31 10.46 -0.81
N ASN A 176 22.65 11.01 0.19
CA ASN A 176 23.13 12.12 1.01
C ASN A 176 22.75 11.92 2.50
N PRO A 177 23.45 11.01 3.21
CA PRO A 177 23.07 10.59 4.57
C PRO A 177 23.27 11.65 5.67
N THR A 178 23.80 12.83 5.32
CA THR A 178 24.08 13.93 6.26
C THR A 178 23.16 15.13 6.11
N ALA A 179 22.20 15.08 5.17
CA ALA A 179 21.25 16.16 4.91
C ALA A 179 20.18 16.31 6.00
#